data_AF-A0A6C1MT75-F1
#
_entry.id   AF-A0A6C1MT75-F1
#
_cell.length_a   1.000
_cell.length_b   1.000
_cell.length_c   1.000
_cell.angle_alpha   90.00
_cell.angle_beta   90.00
_cell.angle_gamma   90.00
#
_symmetry.space_group_name_H-M   'P 1'
#
loop_
_entity.id
_entity.type
_entity.pdbx_description
1 polymer ?
#
loop_
_entity_poly.entity_id
_entity_poly.type
_entity_poly.pdbx_seq_one_letter_code
_entity_poly.pdbx_strand_id
1 'polypeptide(L)' 'AQRRQLLAGREAGMADNGPVICSCFQVGERSIEQALAGGCDSVAALGEKLQCGTNCGSCIPELKALIMSRPVAN' A
#
# COMPACT_ATOMS: atom_id res chain seq x y z
N ALA A 1 -2.34 4.32 46.16
CA ALA A 1 -1.98 5.39 45.20
C ALA A 1 -1.92 4.80 43.80
N GLN A 2 -3.00 4.94 43.03
CA GLN A 2 -3.19 4.37 41.69
C GLN A 2 -2.62 5.34 40.65
N ARG A 3 -1.46 5.02 40.06
CA ARG A 3 -0.84 5.83 39.00
C ARG A 3 -0.89 5.09 37.66
N ARG A 4 -2.03 5.31 36.98
CA ARG A 4 -2.17 5.51 35.52
C ARG A 4 -1.45 4.49 34.64
N GLN A 5 -2.18 3.42 34.32
CA GLN A 5 -2.05 2.74 33.02
C GLN A 5 -2.46 3.71 31.89
N LEU A 6 -2.00 3.40 30.67
CA LEU A 6 -2.46 3.93 29.37
C LEU A 6 -1.78 5.22 28.91
N LEU A 7 -0.69 5.05 28.15
CA LEU A 7 -0.44 5.68 26.84
C LEU A 7 0.87 5.06 26.27
N ALA A 8 0.99 3.73 26.35
CA ALA A 8 1.80 3.04 25.36
C ALA A 8 1.01 3.21 24.07
N GLY A 9 1.42 4.18 23.24
CA GLY A 9 0.95 4.31 21.87
C GLY A 9 1.38 3.09 21.08
N ARG A 10 0.80 1.93 21.37
CA ARG A 10 0.56 0.91 20.38
C ARG A 10 -0.50 1.54 19.51
N GLU A 11 -0.08 2.17 18.42
CA GLU A 11 -0.91 2.31 17.24
C GLU A 11 -1.26 0.89 16.75
N ALA A 12 -2.13 0.23 17.51
CA ALA A 12 -2.85 -0.95 17.11
C ALA A 12 -3.82 -0.49 16.03
N GLY A 13 -3.40 -0.61 14.77
CA GLY A 13 -4.30 -0.28 13.67
C GLY A 13 -3.65 -0.02 12.33
N MET A 14 -2.32 0.10 12.22
CA MET A 14 -1.72 0.11 10.90
C MET A 14 -1.78 -1.32 10.36
N ALA A 15 -2.90 -1.63 9.71
CA ALA A 15 -3.10 -2.84 8.94
C ALA A 15 -1.79 -3.15 8.22
N ASP A 16 -1.29 -4.38 8.40
CA ASP A 16 0.01 -4.91 7.97
C ASP A 16 0.13 -4.89 6.44
N ASN A 17 0.07 -3.69 5.87
CA ASN A 17 0.00 -3.43 4.45
C ASN A 17 1.41 -3.14 3.89
N GLY A 18 2.45 -3.31 4.70
CA GLY A 18 3.82 -2.96 4.35
C GLY A 18 4.05 -1.45 4.26
N PRO A 19 5.18 -1.01 3.68
CA PRO A 19 5.44 0.41 3.45
C PRO A 19 4.33 1.03 2.60
N VAL A 20 3.83 2.19 3.02
CA VAL A 20 2.83 2.94 2.26
C VAL A 20 3.51 3.51 1.02
N ILE A 21 3.04 3.08 -0.15
CA ILE A 21 3.53 3.52 -1.46
C ILE A 21 2.75 4.75 -1.95
N CYS A 22 1.45 4.81 -1.67
CA CYS A 22 0.63 5.98 -1.97
C CYS A 22 0.10 6.61 -0.68
N SER A 23 0.68 7.74 -0.26
CA SER A 23 0.20 8.48 0.90
C SER A 23 -1.18 9.11 0.69
N CYS A 24 -1.58 9.40 -0.56
CA CYS A 24 -2.88 10.02 -0.86
C CYS A 24 -4.06 9.11 -0.56
N PHE A 25 -3.92 7.82 -0.87
CA PHE A 25 -4.96 6.80 -0.70
C PHE A 25 -4.59 5.76 0.35
N GLN A 26 -3.51 6.01 1.10
CA GLN A 26 -2.93 5.12 2.11
C GLN A 26 -2.68 3.68 1.59
N VAL A 27 -2.30 3.55 0.31
CA VAL A 27 -2.08 2.24 -0.33
C VAL A 27 -0.70 1.72 0.03
N GLY A 28 -0.64 0.55 0.65
CA GLY A 28 0.58 -0.15 0.99
C GLY A 28 1.04 -1.15 -0.06
N GLU A 29 2.32 -1.51 0.00
CA GLU A 29 2.94 -2.53 -0.84
C GLU A 29 2.14 -3.84 -0.85
N ARG A 30 1.69 -4.34 0.30
CA ARG A 30 0.90 -5.58 0.39
C ARG A 30 -0.46 -5.45 -0.30
N SER A 31 -1.09 -4.28 -0.26
CA SER A 31 -2.35 -4.05 -0.97
C SER A 31 -2.13 -4.13 -2.49
N ILE A 32 -0.98 -3.62 -2.96
CA ILE A 32 -0.56 -3.75 -4.35
C ILE A 32 -0.29 -5.23 -4.69
N GLU A 33 0.39 -5.97 -3.81
CA GLU A 33 0.61 -7.42 -3.99
C GLU A 33 -0.69 -8.22 -4.04
N GLN A 34 -1.68 -7.91 -3.20
CA GLN A 34 -2.98 -8.56 -3.24
C GLN A 34 -3.74 -8.22 -4.53
N ALA A 35 -3.64 -6.99 -5.02
CA ALA A 35 -4.22 -6.62 -6.30
C ALA A 35 -3.52 -7.33 -7.47
N LEU A 36 -2.18 -7.41 -7.44
CA LEU A 36 -1.36 -8.17 -8.39
C LEU A 36 -1.73 -9.65 -8.41
N ALA A 37 -1.87 -10.27 -7.24
CA ALA A 37 -2.33 -11.66 -7.10
C ALA A 37 -3.78 -11.86 -7.61
N GLY A 38 -4.59 -10.81 -7.57
CA GLY A 38 -5.92 -10.78 -8.16
C GLY A 38 -5.94 -10.53 -9.68
N GLY A 39 -4.78 -10.49 -10.35
CA GLY A 39 -4.65 -10.27 -11.79
C GLY A 39 -4.49 -8.81 -12.21
N CYS A 40 -4.14 -7.90 -11.29
CA CYS A 40 -3.87 -6.50 -11.61
C CYS A 40 -2.36 -6.23 -11.72
N ASP A 41 -1.77 -6.44 -12.90
CA ASP A 41 -0.33 -6.30 -13.20
C ASP A 41 0.11 -4.91 -13.69
N SER A 42 -0.82 -3.96 -13.79
CA SER A 42 -0.56 -2.65 -14.38
C SER A 42 -0.95 -1.51 -13.44
N VAL A 43 -0.22 -0.38 -13.54
CA VAL A 43 -0.53 0.84 -12.78
C VAL A 43 -1.97 1.30 -13.01
N ALA A 44 -2.50 1.13 -14.22
CA ALA A 44 -3.89 1.43 -14.54
C ALA A 44 -4.87 0.52 -13.79
N ALA A 45 -4.63 -0.80 -13.76
CA ALA A 45 -5.46 -1.76 -13.04
C ALA A 45 -5.40 -1.55 -11.51
N LEU A 46 -4.21 -1.25 -10.99
CA LEU A 46 -4.01 -0.86 -9.59
C LEU A 46 -4.72 0.48 -9.31
N GLY A 47 -4.67 1.44 -10.23
CA GLY A 47 -5.37 2.71 -10.13
C GLY A 47 -6.91 2.56 -10.19
N GLU A 48 -7.45 1.63 -10.98
CA GLU A 48 -8.88 1.34 -10.95
C GLU A 48 -9.31 0.65 -9.66
N LYS A 49 -8.48 -0.25 -9.12
CA LYS A 49 -8.85 -1.08 -7.96
C LYS A 49 -8.57 -0.40 -6.61
N LEU A 50 -7.46 0.34 -6.51
CA LEU A 50 -6.95 0.97 -5.30
C LEU A 50 -6.98 2.50 -5.38
N GLN A 51 -7.38 3.08 -6.51
CA GLN A 51 -7.43 4.55 -6.74
C GLN A 51 -6.07 5.26 -6.59
N CYS A 52 -4.97 4.52 -6.51
CA CYS A 52 -3.63 5.10 -6.39
C CYS A 52 -3.09 5.57 -7.75
N GLY A 53 -2.38 6.69 -7.75
CA GLY A 53 -1.61 7.16 -8.91
C GLY A 53 -2.39 7.96 -9.95
N THR A 54 -3.71 8.11 -9.84
CA THR A 54 -4.52 8.86 -10.83
C THR A 54 -4.66 10.35 -10.50
N ASN A 55 -4.38 10.77 -9.26
CA ASN A 55 -4.56 12.15 -8.80
C ASN A 55 -3.23 12.92 -8.63
N CYS A 56 -2.32 12.41 -7.80
CA CYS A 56 -1.05 13.08 -7.46
C CYS A 56 0.13 12.56 -8.31
N GLY A 57 0.00 11.39 -8.94
CA GLY A 57 1.04 10.79 -9.79
C GLY A 57 2.32 10.32 -9.07
N SER A 58 2.58 10.75 -7.83
CA SER A 58 3.84 10.48 -7.12
C SER A 58 4.15 9.01 -6.89
N CYS A 59 3.12 8.18 -6.81
CA CYS A 59 3.24 6.73 -6.60
C CYS A 59 3.36 5.93 -7.91
N ILE A 60 3.13 6.54 -9.09
CA ILE A 60 3.29 5.86 -10.39
C ILE A 60 4.71 5.29 -10.60
N PRO A 61 5.80 6.08 -10.43
CA PRO A 61 7.14 5.54 -10.62
C PRO A 61 7.46 4.42 -9.61
N GLU A 62 7.02 4.57 -8.37
CA GLU A 62 7.20 3.57 -7.31
C GLU A 62 6.45 2.26 -7.62
N LEU A 63 5.19 2.35 -8.06
CA LEU A 63 4.40 1.19 -8.51
C LEU A 63 5.09 0.47 -9.67
N LYS A 64 5.59 1.22 -10.65
CA LYS A 64 6.24 0.65 -11.84
C LYS A 64 7.57 -0.03 -11.48
N ALA A 65 8.32 0.56 -10.54
CA ALA A 65 9.53 -0.04 -9.99
C ALA A 65 9.21 -1.33 -9.22
N LEU A 66 8.15 -1.36 -8.41
CA LEU A 66 7.67 -2.56 -7.73
C LEU A 66 7.28 -3.69 -8.70
N ILE A 67 6.50 -3.37 -9.73
CA ILE A 67 6.09 -4.34 -10.78
C ILE A 67 7.32 -4.86 -11.54
N MET A 68 8.28 -3.99 -11.88
CA MET A 68 9.53 -4.40 -12.54
C MET A 68 10.42 -5.25 -11.63
N SER A 69 10.52 -4.90 -10.34
CA SER A 69 11.39 -5.60 -9.39
C SER A 69 10.80 -6.93 -8.93
N ARG A 70 9.47 -7.07 -8.93
CA ARG A 70 8.74 -8.31 -8.67
C ARG A 70 7.82 -8.61 -9.84
N PRO A 71 8.33 -9.19 -10.94
CA PRO A 71 7.46 -9.82 -11.90
C PRO A 71 6.72 -10.94 -11.16
N VAL A 72 5.40 -10.80 -11.00
CA VAL A 72 4.57 -11.91 -10.53
C VAL A 72 4.78 -13.05 -11.51
N ALA A 73 5.36 -14.15 -11.01
CA ALA A 73 5.63 -15.32 -11.82
C ALA A 73 4.29 -15.86 -12.32
N ASN A 74 4.07 -15.72 -13.63
CA ASN A 74 2.94 -16.27 -14.38
C ASN A 74 3.09 -17.77 -14.57
#